data_AF-A0A3D4T3M2-F1
#
_entry.id   AF-A0A3D4T3M2-F1
#
_cell.length_a   1.000
_cell.length_b   1.000
_cell.length_c   1.000
_cell.angle_alpha   90.00
_cell.angle_beta   90.00
_cell.angle_gamma   90.00
#
_symmetry.space_group_name_H-M   'P 1'
#
loop_
_entity.id
_entity.type
_entity.pdbx_description
1 polymer ?
#
loop_
_entity_poly.entity_id
_entity_poly.type
_entity_poly.pdbx_seq_one_letter_code
_entity_poly.pdbx_strand_id
1 'polypeptide(L)'
;KYIIGLRTGLTESAFKSAYTSSENVTIKVTKASTGRYLGTGSKVVVTSTIDGSTIGEYVILIYGDLNGDGNVNLNDSTYLSRALKNKVTLTPAQRLAANLNGDRAVNLIDGTLLLSVVRNKGTINQSTGKVVR
;
A
#
# COMPACT_ATOMS: atom_id res chain seq x y z
N LYS A 1 -11.10 3.83 4.58
CA LYS A 1 -10.47 5.01 3.92
C LYS A 1 -9.02 4.65 3.60
N TYR A 2 -8.45 5.15 2.51
CA TYR A 2 -7.08 4.83 2.12
C TYR A 2 -6.18 6.07 2.16
N ILE A 3 -4.93 5.89 2.57
CA ILE A 3 -3.85 6.87 2.38
C ILE A 3 -3.06 6.40 1.16
N ILE A 4 -3.01 7.24 0.12
CA ILE A 4 -2.34 6.98 -1.16
C ILE A 4 -1.30 8.07 -1.46
N GLY A 5 -0.49 7.89 -2.48
CA GLY A 5 0.55 8.86 -2.88
C GLY A 5 1.85 8.75 -2.07
N LEU A 6 1.92 7.80 -1.14
CA LEU A 6 3.12 7.57 -0.34
C LEU A 6 4.19 6.84 -1.17
N ARG A 7 5.46 7.20 -0.96
CA ARG A 7 6.59 6.48 -1.56
C ARG A 7 6.79 5.10 -0.92
N THR A 8 7.40 4.19 -1.67
CA THR A 8 7.89 2.90 -1.15
C THR A 8 9.05 3.10 -0.17
N GLY A 9 9.33 2.09 0.66
CA GLY A 9 10.43 2.16 1.63
C GLY A 9 10.21 3.18 2.75
N LEU A 10 8.97 3.61 2.98
CA LEU A 10 8.65 4.61 4.01
C LEU A 10 8.61 3.95 5.39
N THR A 11 9.41 4.45 6.34
CA THR A 11 9.35 3.99 7.74
C THR A 11 8.20 4.65 8.50
N GLU A 12 7.78 4.06 9.62
CA GLU A 12 6.77 4.67 10.48
C GLU A 12 7.17 6.05 11.00
N SER A 13 8.44 6.22 11.40
CA SER A 13 8.95 7.51 11.86
C SER A 13 8.91 8.56 10.75
N ALA A 14 9.32 8.21 9.53
CA ALA A 14 9.28 9.13 8.39
C ALA A 14 7.83 9.46 7.97
N PHE A 15 6.91 8.51 8.10
CA PHE A 15 5.49 8.77 7.88
C PHE A 15 4.95 9.79 8.89
N LYS A 16 5.22 9.58 10.17
CA LYS A 16 4.77 10.47 11.24
C LYS A 16 5.37 11.89 11.11
N SER A 17 6.63 12.00 10.72
CA SER A 17 7.26 13.32 10.59
C SER A 17 6.82 14.10 9.36
N ALA A 18 6.63 13.42 8.22
CA ALA A 18 6.40 14.10 6.94
C ALA A 18 4.92 14.22 6.54
N TYR A 19 4.03 13.39 7.11
CA TYR A 19 2.64 13.27 6.63
C TYR A 19 1.60 13.44 7.73
N THR A 20 2.00 13.60 8.99
CA THR A 20 1.04 13.76 10.10
C THR A 20 1.35 14.99 10.92
N SER A 21 0.82 16.14 10.51
CA SER A 21 0.69 17.32 11.37
C SER A 21 -0.67 17.28 12.04
N SER A 22 -0.70 17.31 13.37
CA SER A 22 -1.94 17.14 14.12
C SER A 22 -1.91 17.79 15.49
N GLU A 23 -3.05 18.31 15.95
CA GLU A 23 -3.25 18.85 17.29
C GLU A 23 -4.32 18.03 18.02
N ASN A 24 -4.15 17.81 19.33
CA ASN A 24 -5.10 17.13 20.21
C ASN A 24 -5.51 15.71 19.77
N VAL A 25 -4.63 14.99 19.07
CA VAL A 25 -4.86 13.61 18.65
C VAL A 25 -3.60 12.75 18.84
N THR A 26 -3.83 11.46 19.06
CA THR A 26 -2.80 10.41 19.01
C THR A 26 -2.95 9.62 17.72
N ILE A 27 -1.83 9.36 17.04
CA ILE A 27 -1.78 8.58 15.80
C ILE A 27 -1.06 7.26 16.07
N LYS A 28 -1.82 6.17 16.04
CA LYS A 28 -1.31 4.80 16.17
C LYS A 28 -1.20 4.16 14.79
N VAL A 29 -0.01 3.66 14.46
CA VAL A 29 0.23 2.90 13.23
C VAL A 29 0.42 1.43 13.59
N THR A 30 -0.21 0.54 12.84
CA THR A 30 -0.02 -0.92 12.95
C THR A 30 0.39 -1.45 11.58
N LYS A 31 1.61 -1.95 11.47
CA LYS A 31 2.19 -2.40 10.20
C LYS A 31 1.49 -3.67 9.68
N ALA A 32 1.34 -3.76 8.36
CA ALA A 32 0.84 -4.97 7.70
C ALA A 32 1.82 -6.14 7.76
N SER A 33 3.13 -5.84 7.81
CA SER A 33 4.22 -6.80 7.85
C SER A 33 5.16 -6.49 9.01
N THR A 34 5.93 -7.50 9.44
CA THR A 34 6.95 -7.37 10.50
C THR A 34 8.18 -6.57 10.04
N GLY A 35 8.29 -6.29 8.73
CA GLY A 35 9.40 -5.57 8.13
C GLY A 35 9.58 -4.11 8.60
N ARG A 36 10.62 -3.46 8.06
CA ARG A 36 11.02 -2.10 8.42
C ARG A 36 10.03 -1.03 7.95
N TYR A 37 9.39 -1.25 6.82
CA TYR A 37 8.60 -0.23 6.12
C TYR A 37 7.10 -0.40 6.32
N LEU A 38 6.37 0.68 6.09
CA LEU A 38 4.92 0.68 6.00
C LEU A 38 4.53 0.19 4.61
N GLY A 39 3.80 -0.90 4.57
CA GLY A 39 3.25 -1.43 3.32
C GLY A 39 1.74 -1.46 3.27
N THR A 40 1.23 -1.88 2.11
CA THR A 40 -0.20 -2.03 1.85
C THR A 40 -0.88 -2.86 2.94
N GLY A 41 -1.96 -2.31 3.49
CA GLY A 41 -2.71 -2.93 4.59
C GLY A 41 -2.33 -2.43 5.97
N SER A 42 -1.25 -1.63 6.11
CA SER A 42 -0.89 -1.03 7.40
C SER A 42 -2.01 -0.10 7.85
N LYS A 43 -2.41 -0.17 9.12
CA LYS A 43 -3.54 0.59 9.67
C LYS A 43 -3.05 1.83 10.39
N VAL A 44 -3.75 2.94 10.20
CA VAL A 44 -3.53 4.20 10.91
C VAL A 44 -4.83 4.55 11.63
N VAL A 45 -4.77 4.60 12.96
CA VAL A 45 -5.89 4.95 13.82
C VAL A 45 -5.58 6.29 14.48
N VAL A 46 -6.52 7.23 14.35
CA VAL A 46 -6.42 8.56 14.94
C VAL A 46 -7.43 8.66 16.08
N THR A 47 -6.96 8.97 17.27
CA THR A 47 -7.75 9.03 18.49
C THR A 47 -7.63 10.41 19.12
N SER A 48 -8.74 10.99 19.57
CA SER A 48 -8.77 12.25 20.32
C SER A 48 -8.01 12.12 21.65
N THR A 49 -7.16 13.09 21.99
CA THR A 49 -6.51 13.14 23.32
C THR A 49 -7.42 13.73 24.40
N ILE A 50 -8.60 14.24 24.03
CA ILE A 50 -9.53 14.89 24.96
C ILE A 50 -10.43 13.83 25.62
N ASP A 51 -11.01 12.94 24.81
CA ASP A 51 -12.03 11.98 25.23
C ASP A 51 -11.71 10.53 24.86
N GLY A 52 -10.58 10.28 24.18
CA GLY A 52 -10.17 8.94 23.77
C GLY A 52 -11.00 8.34 22.62
N SER A 53 -11.85 9.12 21.97
CA SER A 53 -12.69 8.64 20.86
C SER A 53 -11.88 8.43 19.57
N THR A 54 -12.22 7.38 18.82
CA THR A 54 -11.63 7.17 17.48
C THR A 54 -12.23 8.14 16.48
N ILE A 55 -11.40 9.06 15.98
CA ILE A 55 -11.78 10.07 14.99
C ILE A 55 -11.76 9.46 13.58
N GLY A 56 -10.80 8.58 13.31
CA GLY A 56 -10.68 7.99 11.98
C GLY A 56 -9.76 6.79 11.90
N GLU A 57 -10.12 5.88 11.00
CA GLU A 57 -9.33 4.73 10.63
C GLU A 57 -9.01 4.75 9.14
N TYR A 58 -7.74 4.54 8.84
CA TYR A 58 -7.20 4.56 7.50
C TYR A 58 -6.32 3.33 7.25
N VAL A 59 -6.25 2.93 6.00
CA VAL A 59 -5.36 1.87 5.52
C VAL A 59 -4.35 2.48 4.56
N ILE A 60 -3.07 2.24 4.80
CA ILE A 60 -2.01 2.60 3.86
C ILE A 60 -2.13 1.71 2.64
N LEU A 61 -2.08 2.34 1.47
CA LEU A 61 -2.11 1.69 0.17
C LEU A 61 -0.88 2.13 -0.62
N ILE A 62 0.02 1.18 -0.88
CA ILE A 62 1.18 1.35 -1.75
C ILE A 62 0.91 0.52 -3.01
N TYR A 63 0.71 1.18 -4.14
CA TYR A 63 0.44 0.48 -5.40
C TYR A 63 1.67 -0.33 -5.82
N GLY A 64 1.43 -1.60 -6.18
CA GLY A 64 2.46 -2.60 -6.49
C GLY A 64 2.98 -3.39 -5.28
N ASP A 65 2.73 -2.96 -4.04
CA ASP A 65 3.08 -3.70 -2.83
C ASP A 65 1.90 -4.57 -2.42
N LEU A 66 1.99 -5.86 -2.72
CA LEU A 66 0.92 -6.83 -2.51
C LEU A 66 1.16 -7.66 -1.26
N ASN A 67 2.41 -7.87 -0.85
CA ASN A 67 2.72 -8.61 0.37
C ASN A 67 2.68 -7.73 1.63
N GLY A 68 2.57 -6.40 1.48
CA GLY A 68 2.44 -5.44 2.57
C GLY A 68 3.76 -5.11 3.25
N ASP A 69 4.90 -5.38 2.61
CA ASP A 69 6.23 -5.14 3.19
C ASP A 69 6.78 -3.73 2.94
N GLY A 70 6.06 -2.92 2.14
CA GLY A 70 6.39 -1.53 1.83
C GLY A 70 7.36 -1.37 0.66
N ASN A 71 7.82 -2.45 0.04
CA ASN A 71 8.59 -2.44 -1.20
C ASN A 71 7.76 -3.00 -2.36
N VAL A 72 8.21 -2.70 -3.58
CA VAL A 72 7.65 -3.28 -4.80
C VAL A 72 8.76 -4.09 -5.47
N ASN A 73 8.66 -5.42 -5.39
CA ASN A 73 9.70 -6.32 -5.88
C ASN A 73 9.14 -7.66 -6.41
N LEU A 74 10.00 -8.65 -6.65
CA LEU A 74 9.60 -9.95 -7.21
C LEU A 74 8.67 -10.76 -6.29
N ASN A 75 8.66 -10.50 -4.97
CA ASN A 75 7.74 -11.14 -4.04
C ASN A 75 6.30 -10.73 -4.35
N ASP A 76 6.06 -9.46 -4.69
CA ASP A 76 4.74 -8.97 -5.08
C ASP A 76 4.26 -9.59 -6.39
N SER A 77 5.16 -9.70 -7.38
CA SER A 77 4.86 -10.39 -8.63
C SER A 77 4.50 -11.86 -8.40
N THR A 78 5.20 -12.53 -7.48
CA THR A 78 4.90 -13.92 -7.10
C THR A 78 3.57 -14.02 -6.38
N TYR A 79 3.28 -13.08 -5.47
CA TYR A 79 2.02 -12.99 -4.75
C TYR A 79 0.84 -12.79 -5.70
N LEU A 80 0.96 -11.88 -6.68
CA LEU A 80 -0.03 -11.66 -7.72
C LEU A 80 -0.26 -12.93 -8.55
N SER A 81 0.82 -13.59 -9.00
CA SER A 81 0.72 -14.84 -9.77
C SER A 81 -0.04 -15.93 -9.02
N ARG A 82 0.17 -16.05 -7.70
CA ARG A 82 -0.59 -16.96 -6.84
C ARG A 82 -2.06 -16.57 -6.73
N ALA A 83 -2.36 -15.28 -6.61
CA ALA A 83 -3.72 -14.78 -6.56
C ALA A 83 -4.49 -15.06 -7.86
N LEU A 84 -3.87 -14.82 -9.02
CA LEU A 84 -4.48 -15.12 -10.33
C LEU A 84 -4.73 -16.62 -10.55
N LYS A 85 -3.99 -17.48 -9.85
CA LYS A 85 -4.18 -18.94 -9.82
C LYS A 85 -5.12 -19.40 -8.68
N ASN A 86 -5.82 -18.48 -8.03
CA ASN A 86 -6.71 -18.73 -6.90
C ASN A 86 -6.04 -19.46 -5.72
N LYS A 87 -4.72 -19.31 -5.56
CA LYS A 87 -3.95 -19.90 -4.44
C LYS A 87 -3.88 -18.98 -3.23
N VAL A 88 -4.22 -17.71 -3.40
CA VAL A 88 -4.29 -16.69 -2.34
C VAL A 88 -5.45 -15.76 -2.67
N THR A 89 -6.22 -15.38 -1.65
CA THR A 89 -7.27 -14.37 -1.80
C THR A 89 -6.71 -13.01 -1.42
N LEU A 90 -6.73 -12.06 -2.35
CA LEU A 90 -6.33 -10.68 -2.06
C LEU A 90 -7.34 -10.02 -1.12
N THR A 91 -6.86 -9.24 -0.16
CA THR A 91 -7.69 -8.30 0.59
C THR A 91 -8.15 -7.14 -0.30
N PRO A 92 -9.15 -6.34 0.11
CA PRO A 92 -9.56 -5.15 -0.66
C PRO A 92 -8.40 -4.18 -0.94
N ALA A 93 -7.52 -3.93 0.04
CA ALA A 93 -6.36 -3.07 -0.15
C ALA A 93 -5.37 -3.65 -1.17
N GLN A 94 -5.07 -4.96 -1.08
CA GLN A 94 -4.17 -5.62 -2.03
C GLN A 94 -4.75 -5.69 -3.44
N ARG A 95 -6.07 -5.82 -3.61
CA ARG A 95 -6.72 -5.71 -4.93
C ARG A 95 -6.51 -4.34 -5.56
N LEU A 96 -6.64 -3.27 -4.76
CA LEU A 96 -6.36 -1.92 -5.23
C LEU A 96 -4.87 -1.74 -5.57
N ALA A 97 -3.98 -2.27 -4.73
CA ALA A 97 -2.53 -2.21 -4.98
C ALA A 97 -2.12 -2.96 -6.26
N ALA A 98 -2.83 -4.04 -6.59
CA ALA A 98 -2.56 -4.86 -7.76
C ALA A 98 -3.14 -4.31 -9.08
N ASN A 99 -4.09 -3.39 -9.04
CA ASN A 99 -4.68 -2.80 -10.25
C ASN A 99 -3.80 -1.65 -10.78
N LEU A 100 -2.92 -1.97 -11.73
CA LEU A 100 -1.84 -1.11 -12.20
C LEU A 100 -2.13 -0.45 -13.56
N ASN A 101 -3.26 -0.80 -14.19
CA ASN A 101 -3.76 -0.13 -15.39
C ASN A 101 -5.00 0.75 -15.11
N GLY A 102 -5.64 0.59 -13.94
CA GLY A 102 -6.81 1.35 -13.53
C GLY A 102 -8.14 0.87 -14.10
N ASP A 103 -8.20 -0.33 -14.69
CA ASP A 103 -9.41 -0.88 -15.33
C ASP A 103 -10.40 -1.53 -14.34
N ARG A 104 -10.02 -1.61 -13.05
CA ARG A 104 -10.77 -2.19 -11.93
C ARG A 104 -10.81 -3.72 -11.92
N ALA A 105 -10.18 -4.38 -12.88
CA ALA A 105 -9.87 -5.80 -12.83
C ALA A 105 -8.45 -5.99 -12.27
N VAL A 106 -8.17 -7.21 -11.80
CA VAL A 106 -6.81 -7.65 -11.47
C VAL A 106 -6.55 -8.89 -12.30
N ASN A 107 -5.67 -8.77 -13.31
CA ASN A 107 -5.44 -9.82 -14.29
C ASN A 107 -3.97 -9.88 -14.76
N LEU A 108 -3.70 -10.59 -15.86
CA LEU A 108 -2.35 -10.77 -16.40
C LEU A 108 -1.72 -9.47 -16.93
N ILE A 109 -2.52 -8.47 -17.29
CA ILE A 109 -2.03 -7.15 -17.70
C ILE A 109 -1.33 -6.50 -16.52
N ASP A 110 -1.96 -6.50 -15.34
CA ASP A 110 -1.35 -5.98 -14.11
C ASP A 110 -0.08 -6.73 -13.72
N GLY A 111 -0.07 -8.06 -13.87
CA GLY A 111 1.14 -8.87 -13.64
C GLY A 111 2.29 -8.46 -14.56
N THR A 112 2.00 -8.15 -15.81
CA THR A 112 2.99 -7.69 -16.78
C THR A 112 3.50 -6.29 -16.45
N LEU A 113 2.61 -5.40 -16.03
CA LEU A 113 2.95 -4.05 -15.59
C LEU A 113 3.81 -4.07 -14.33
N LEU A 114 3.46 -4.89 -13.33
CA LEU A 114 4.23 -5.06 -12.11
C LEU A 114 5.64 -5.58 -12.42
N LEU A 115 5.77 -6.61 -13.26
CA LEU A 115 7.08 -7.10 -13.71
C LEU A 115 7.90 -6.03 -14.44
N SER A 116 7.25 -5.13 -15.20
CA SER A 116 7.97 -4.03 -15.86
C SER A 116 8.55 -3.05 -14.85
N VAL A 117 7.81 -2.74 -13.78
CA VAL A 117 8.26 -1.88 -12.68
C VAL A 117 9.42 -2.51 -11.92
N VAL A 118 9.30 -3.79 -11.56
CA VAL A 118 10.35 -4.54 -10.86
C VAL A 118 11.65 -4.64 -11.68
N ARG A 119 11.53 -4.58 -13.01
CA ARG A 119 12.67 -4.57 -13.96
C ARG A 119 13.15 -3.15 -14.30
N ASN A 120 12.68 -2.13 -13.59
CA ASN A 120 13.00 -0.72 -13.83
C ASN A 120 12.66 -0.22 -15.25
N LYS A 121 11.63 -0.81 -15.88
CA LYS A 121 11.12 -0.42 -17.22
C LYS A 121 9.86 0.46 -17.17
N GLY A 122 9.47 0.89 -15.98
CA GLY A 122 8.30 1.72 -15.72
C GLY A 122 8.25 2.08 -14.24
N THR A 123 7.45 3.09 -13.91
CA THR A 123 7.25 3.56 -12.54
C THR A 123 5.76 3.60 -12.23
N ILE A 124 5.39 3.26 -10.98
CA ILE A 124 4.00 3.36 -10.52
C ILE A 124 3.76 4.76 -10.00
N ASN A 125 2.78 5.48 -10.55
CA ASN A 125 2.30 6.72 -9.96
C ASN A 125 1.47 6.39 -8.71
N GLN A 126 2.04 6.59 -7.52
CA GLN A 126 1.42 6.21 -6.24
C GLN A 126 0.12 6.96 -5.91
N SER A 127 -0.21 8.05 -6.62
CA SER A 127 -1.47 8.77 -6.46
C SER A 127 -2.59 8.23 -7.34
N THR A 128 -2.27 7.46 -8.38
CA THR A 128 -3.25 6.94 -9.35
C THR A 128 -3.24 5.42 -9.51
N GLY A 129 -2.17 4.76 -9.05
CA GLY A 129 -1.90 3.34 -9.26
C GLY A 129 -1.39 2.97 -10.65
N LYS A 130 -1.45 3.89 -11.61
CA LYS A 130 -1.10 3.59 -13.00
C LYS A 130 0.40 3.50 -13.19
N VAL A 131 0.84 2.49 -13.94
CA VAL A 131 2.21 2.42 -14.45
C VAL A 131 2.39 3.40 -15.61
N VAL A 132 3.43 4.22 -15.50
CA VAL A 132 3.94 5.11 -16.55
C VAL A 132 5.29 4.59 -17.02
N ARG A 133 5.55 4.71 -18.33
CA ARG A 133 6.83 4.35 -18.96
C ARG A 133 7.62 5.59 -19.29
#